data_AF-A0A1F6PVP9-F1
#
_entry.id   AF-A0A1F6PVP9-F1
#
_cell.length_a   1.000
_cell.length_b   1.000
_cell.length_c   1.000
_cell.angle_alpha   90.00
_cell.angle_beta   90.00
_cell.angle_gamma   90.00
#
_symmetry.space_group_name_H-M   'P 1'
#
loop_
_entity.id
_entity.type
_entity.pdbx_description
1 polymer ?
#
loop_
_entity_poly.entity_id
_entity_poly.type
_entity_poly.pdbx_seq_one_letter_code
_entity_poly.pdbx_strand_id
1 'polypeptide(L)'
;MHSNKKRIMSGMRPTGKLHIGHYMGVLRNWVAFQDEYESFFCVADWHALTTKYDATEDLRQNIADVVMDWIASGIDPEKSTIYVQSLVPETAELHLLLSMITPQNWVERDPTLKDMVKMLREGEETLSYGLLGYPVLQTADIIQFNALLVPVGKDQLAHLEISRDITRRFNHIYKTDFFVEPQPKLT
;
A
#
# COMPACT_ATOMS: atom_id res chain seq x y z
N MET A 1 -10.23 22.36 -6.19
CA MET A 1 -9.07 23.06 -6.78
C MET A 1 -8.06 21.99 -7.15
N HIS A 2 -7.68 21.85 -8.42
CA HIS A 2 -6.61 20.91 -8.77
C HIS A 2 -5.29 21.49 -8.28
N SER A 3 -4.78 20.93 -7.18
CA SER A 3 -3.44 21.21 -6.67
C SER A 3 -2.44 20.85 -7.75
N ASN A 4 -1.54 21.77 -8.12
CA ASN A 4 -0.45 21.51 -9.07
C ASN A 4 0.67 20.64 -8.43
N LYS A 5 0.45 20.12 -7.22
CA LYS A 5 1.38 19.26 -6.50
C LYS A 5 1.33 17.85 -7.08
N LYS A 6 2.49 17.19 -7.13
CA LYS A 6 2.56 15.75 -7.41
C LYS A 6 1.82 14.98 -6.31
N ARG A 7 1.22 13.86 -6.70
CA ARG A 7 0.53 12.95 -5.76
C ARG A 7 1.49 11.96 -5.15
N ILE A 8 1.36 11.76 -3.84
CA ILE A 8 2.12 10.77 -3.09
C ILE A 8 1.16 9.85 -2.34
N MET A 9 1.41 8.54 -2.40
CA MET A 9 0.62 7.55 -1.68
C MET A 9 1.52 6.75 -0.76
N SER A 10 1.09 6.60 0.49
CA SER A 10 1.74 5.75 1.48
C SER A 10 0.69 5.09 2.35
N GLY A 11 1.00 3.95 2.94
CA GLY A 11 0.07 3.24 3.81
C GLY A 11 0.78 2.36 4.83
N MET A 12 0.07 2.05 5.90
CA MET A 12 0.55 1.11 6.92
C MET A 12 -0.57 0.15 7.31
N ARG A 13 -0.21 -1.10 7.57
CA ARG A 13 -1.14 -2.09 8.13
C ARG A 13 -1.50 -1.71 9.58
N PRO A 14 -2.76 -1.82 9.99
CA PRO A 14 -3.17 -1.57 11.37
C PRO A 14 -2.77 -2.74 12.29
N THR A 15 -1.58 -2.67 12.88
CA THR A 15 -1.05 -3.71 13.79
C THR A 15 -1.09 -3.33 15.27
N GLY A 16 -1.79 -2.26 15.62
CA GLY A 16 -1.89 -1.71 16.98
C GLY A 16 -1.19 -0.35 17.11
N LYS A 17 -1.00 0.08 18.36
CA LYS A 17 -0.43 1.39 18.70
C LYS A 17 0.98 1.57 18.14
N LEU A 18 1.26 2.78 17.66
CA LEU A 18 2.55 3.14 17.09
C LEU A 18 3.54 3.56 18.19
N HIS A 19 4.75 3.04 18.12
CA HIS A 19 5.88 3.49 18.94
C HIS A 19 6.81 4.48 18.20
N ILE A 20 7.79 5.05 18.91
CA ILE A 20 8.76 6.05 18.41
C ILE A 20 9.48 5.65 17.11
N GLY A 21 9.72 4.36 16.89
CA GLY A 21 10.29 3.85 15.63
C GLY A 21 9.45 4.19 14.40
N HIS A 22 8.11 4.10 14.49
CA HIS A 22 7.22 4.50 13.40
C HIS A 22 7.26 6.01 13.15
N TYR A 23 7.36 6.80 14.23
CA TYR A 23 7.45 8.24 14.11
C TYR A 23 8.74 8.66 13.37
N MET A 24 9.88 8.13 13.80
CA MET A 24 11.19 8.47 13.21
C MET A 24 11.36 7.91 11.80
N GLY A 25 10.78 6.75 11.49
CA GLY A 25 10.92 6.10 10.18
C GLY A 25 9.91 6.58 9.13
N VAL A 26 8.67 6.87 9.54
CA VAL A 26 7.55 7.08 8.59
C VAL A 26 6.83 8.40 8.87
N LEU A 27 6.27 8.59 10.08
CA LEU A 27 5.34 9.70 10.31
C LEU A 27 6.00 11.07 10.18
N ARG A 28 7.27 11.22 10.59
CA ARG A 28 8.02 12.46 10.39
C ARG A 28 8.11 12.86 8.92
N ASN A 29 8.26 11.88 8.02
CA ASN A 29 8.30 12.12 6.58
C ASN A 29 6.90 12.47 6.06
N TRP A 30 5.86 11.77 6.50
CA TRP A 30 4.48 12.07 6.14
C TRP A 30 4.07 13.49 6.56
N VAL A 31 4.54 13.96 7.72
CA VAL A 31 4.30 15.33 8.18
C VAL A 31 4.88 16.36 7.21
N ALA A 32 6.05 16.11 6.61
CA ALA A 32 6.61 16.97 5.57
C ALA A 32 5.85 16.83 4.23
N PHE A 33 5.45 15.60 3.87
CA PHE A 33 4.82 15.31 2.59
C PHE A 33 3.47 16.00 2.40
N GLN A 34 2.64 16.14 3.43
CA GLN A 34 1.36 16.85 3.30
C GLN A 34 1.51 18.34 2.92
N ASP A 35 2.67 18.95 3.22
CA ASP A 35 2.97 20.32 2.81
C ASP A 35 3.57 20.37 1.39
N GLU A 36 4.31 19.35 0.96
CA GLU A 36 4.99 19.30 -0.34
C GLU A 36 4.15 18.69 -1.48
N TYR A 37 3.26 17.75 -1.16
CA TYR A 37 2.55 16.88 -2.10
C TYR A 37 1.04 16.83 -1.81
N GLU A 38 0.26 16.47 -2.82
CA GLU A 38 -1.10 15.97 -2.58
C GLU A 38 -0.99 14.54 -2.02
N SER A 39 -1.24 14.40 -0.71
CA SER A 39 -0.86 13.20 0.05
C SER A 39 -2.07 12.32 0.37
N PHE A 40 -1.91 11.02 0.12
CA PHE A 40 -2.88 9.97 0.44
C PHE A 40 -2.24 8.98 1.43
N PHE A 41 -2.83 8.89 2.63
CA PHE A 41 -2.37 8.03 3.71
C PHE A 41 -3.41 6.96 4.02
N CYS A 42 -3.04 5.70 3.77
CA CYS A 42 -3.94 4.56 3.80
C CYS A 42 -3.74 3.69 5.04
N VAL A 43 -4.80 3.47 5.81
CA VAL A 43 -4.86 2.38 6.78
C VAL A 43 -5.18 1.10 6.01
N ALA A 44 -4.14 0.30 5.78
CA ALA A 44 -4.16 -0.86 4.89
C ALA A 44 -4.70 -2.11 5.60
N ASP A 45 -6.00 -2.11 5.91
CA ASP A 45 -6.65 -3.17 6.70
C ASP A 45 -6.88 -4.48 5.92
N TRP A 46 -7.16 -4.46 4.62
CA TRP A 46 -7.16 -5.70 3.82
C TRP A 46 -5.76 -6.31 3.71
N HIS A 47 -4.70 -5.49 3.64
CA HIS A 47 -3.33 -6.00 3.69
C HIS A 47 -3.01 -6.70 5.02
N ALA A 48 -3.63 -6.31 6.14
CA ALA A 48 -3.46 -7.02 7.41
C ALA A 48 -4.02 -8.46 7.34
N LEU A 49 -5.15 -8.63 6.65
CA LEU A 49 -5.80 -9.94 6.48
C LEU A 49 -4.98 -10.93 5.66
N THR A 50 -4.00 -10.47 4.87
CA THR A 50 -3.13 -11.40 4.11
C THR A 50 -2.30 -12.32 5.00
N THR A 51 -2.07 -11.93 6.26
CA THR A 51 -1.28 -12.70 7.25
C THR A 51 -2.02 -12.97 8.56
N LYS A 52 -3.14 -12.28 8.83
CA LYS A 52 -3.91 -12.38 10.07
C LYS A 52 -5.41 -12.49 9.79
N TYR A 53 -5.79 -13.31 8.81
CA TYR A 53 -7.20 -13.51 8.44
C TYR A 53 -8.02 -14.20 9.53
N ASP A 54 -7.37 -14.93 10.42
CA ASP A 54 -7.92 -15.72 11.52
C ASP A 54 -7.87 -15.01 12.90
N ALA A 55 -7.26 -13.82 12.97
CA ALA A 55 -7.10 -13.02 14.19
C ALA A 55 -7.52 -11.56 13.93
N THR A 56 -8.83 -11.32 13.88
CA THR A 56 -9.43 -10.06 13.45
C THR A 56 -10.14 -9.28 14.55
N GLU A 57 -10.16 -9.81 15.78
CA GLU A 57 -10.88 -9.28 16.93
C GLU A 57 -10.47 -7.83 17.24
N ASP A 58 -9.16 -7.55 17.15
CA ASP A 58 -8.59 -6.24 17.44
C ASP A 58 -8.51 -5.33 16.21
N LEU A 59 -8.82 -5.81 15.00
CA LEU A 59 -8.58 -5.07 13.75
C LEU A 59 -9.28 -3.71 13.74
N ARG A 60 -10.54 -3.67 14.19
CA ARG A 60 -11.32 -2.43 14.28
C ARG A 60 -10.69 -1.42 15.24
N GLN A 61 -10.21 -1.89 16.40
CA GLN A 61 -9.56 -1.01 17.37
C GLN A 61 -8.20 -0.54 16.85
N ASN A 62 -7.43 -1.42 16.21
CA ASN A 62 -6.14 -1.08 15.61
C ASN A 62 -6.26 -0.02 14.52
N ILE A 63 -7.32 -0.05 13.71
CA ILE A 63 -7.61 1.00 12.72
C ILE A 63 -7.78 2.35 13.42
N ALA A 64 -8.60 2.40 14.47
CA ALA A 64 -8.83 3.63 15.23
C ALA A 64 -7.55 4.15 15.89
N ASP A 65 -6.80 3.26 16.55
CA ASP A 65 -5.54 3.58 17.24
C ASP A 65 -4.50 4.17 16.28
N VAL A 66 -4.33 3.57 15.10
CA VAL A 66 -3.38 4.05 14.10
C VAL A 66 -3.76 5.43 13.57
N VAL A 67 -5.03 5.67 13.26
CA VAL A 67 -5.49 6.99 12.80
C VAL A 67 -5.30 8.04 13.90
N MET A 68 -5.61 7.70 15.16
CA MET A 68 -5.37 8.59 16.30
C MET A 68 -3.89 8.95 16.43
N ASP A 69 -2.99 7.97 16.33
CA ASP A 69 -1.54 8.19 16.41
C ASP A 69 -1.02 9.05 15.25
N TRP A 70 -1.56 8.88 14.03
CA TRP A 70 -1.19 9.72 12.88
C TRP A 70 -1.57 11.18 13.08
N ILE A 71 -2.82 11.44 13.49
CA ILE A 71 -3.30 12.80 13.75
C ILE A 71 -2.52 13.42 14.90
N ALA A 72 -2.31 12.68 15.99
CA ALA A 72 -1.52 13.14 17.13
C ALA A 72 -0.05 13.44 16.77
N SER A 73 0.49 12.75 15.76
CA SER A 73 1.85 12.98 15.25
C SER A 73 1.97 14.16 14.28
N GLY A 74 0.85 14.80 13.91
CA GLY A 74 0.83 15.99 13.07
C GLY A 74 0.34 15.78 11.64
N ILE A 75 -0.26 14.62 11.31
CA ILE A 75 -0.96 14.44 10.04
C ILE A 75 -2.30 15.16 10.10
N ASP A 76 -2.49 16.13 9.20
CA ASP A 76 -3.66 16.99 9.16
C ASP A 76 -4.64 16.49 8.08
N PRO A 77 -5.88 16.09 8.44
CA PRO A 77 -6.89 15.64 7.47
C PRO A 77 -7.37 16.77 6.55
N GLU A 78 -7.12 18.04 6.87
CA GLU A 78 -7.42 19.17 5.98
C GLU A 78 -6.33 19.38 4.91
N LYS A 79 -5.13 18.81 5.12
CA LYS A 79 -4.00 18.88 4.17
C LYS A 79 -3.79 17.60 3.37
N SER A 80 -4.22 16.47 3.92
CA SER A 80 -3.97 15.14 3.36
C SER A 80 -5.22 14.27 3.43
N THR A 81 -5.34 13.32 2.51
CA THR A 81 -6.44 12.35 2.54
C THR A 81 -6.04 11.16 3.40
N ILE A 82 -6.65 11.04 4.58
CA ILE A 82 -6.55 9.85 5.43
C ILE A 82 -7.75 8.96 5.14
N TYR A 83 -7.53 7.68 4.81
CA TYR A 83 -8.62 6.76 4.52
C TYR A 83 -8.31 5.34 4.99
N VAL A 84 -9.38 4.56 5.20
CA VAL A 84 -9.30 3.12 5.50
C VAL A 84 -9.51 2.35 4.21
N GLN A 85 -8.60 1.43 3.89
CA GLN A 85 -8.59 0.71 2.61
C GLN A 85 -9.92 0.02 2.33
N SER A 86 -10.49 -0.70 3.30
CA SER A 86 -11.76 -1.41 3.14
C SER A 86 -12.99 -0.52 2.96
N LEU A 87 -12.89 0.78 3.26
CA LEU A 87 -13.97 1.75 3.05
C LEU A 87 -13.95 2.36 1.64
N VAL A 88 -12.98 1.97 0.80
CA VAL A 88 -12.87 2.37 -0.60
C VAL A 88 -13.05 1.11 -1.47
N PRO A 89 -14.30 0.71 -1.79
CA PRO A 89 -14.58 -0.53 -2.52
C PRO A 89 -13.92 -0.56 -3.91
N GLU A 90 -13.67 0.60 -4.52
CA GLU A 90 -12.98 0.75 -5.80
C GLU A 90 -11.56 0.13 -5.78
N THR A 91 -10.91 0.08 -4.60
CA THR A 91 -9.63 -0.62 -4.44
C THR A 91 -9.78 -2.11 -4.73
N ALA A 92 -10.85 -2.75 -4.26
CA ALA A 92 -11.11 -4.17 -4.52
C ALA A 92 -11.53 -4.43 -5.97
N GLU A 93 -12.34 -3.55 -6.55
CA GLU A 93 -12.73 -3.64 -7.96
C GLU A 93 -11.51 -3.53 -8.88
N LEU A 94 -10.64 -2.56 -8.62
CA LEU A 94 -9.41 -2.38 -9.37
C LEU A 94 -8.46 -3.56 -9.17
N HIS A 95 -8.30 -4.06 -7.93
CA HIS A 95 -7.52 -5.26 -7.67
C HIS A 95 -7.99 -6.46 -8.51
N LEU A 96 -9.31 -6.69 -8.59
CA LEU A 96 -9.90 -7.75 -9.41
C LEU A 96 -9.59 -7.56 -10.90
N LEU A 97 -9.67 -6.34 -11.42
CA LEU A 97 -9.35 -6.07 -12.82
C LEU A 97 -7.85 -6.28 -13.11
N LEU A 98 -6.99 -5.80 -12.21
CA LEU A 98 -5.54 -5.96 -12.33
C LEU A 98 -5.11 -7.42 -12.22
N SER A 99 -5.81 -8.25 -11.43
CA SER A 99 -5.49 -9.67 -11.29
C SER A 99 -5.62 -10.44 -12.61
N MET A 100 -6.55 -10.02 -13.49
CA MET A 100 -6.77 -10.66 -14.80
C MET A 100 -5.64 -10.39 -15.80
N ILE A 101 -4.91 -9.28 -15.63
CA ILE A 101 -3.82 -8.91 -16.54
C ILE A 101 -2.43 -9.20 -15.96
N THR A 102 -2.34 -9.56 -14.68
CA THR A 102 -1.05 -9.78 -14.00
C THR A 102 -0.59 -11.23 -14.17
N PRO A 103 0.57 -11.48 -14.80
CA PRO A 103 1.13 -12.83 -14.89
C PRO A 103 1.48 -13.42 -13.52
N GLN A 104 1.04 -14.66 -13.25
CA GLN A 104 1.30 -15.37 -12.00
C GLN A 104 2.79 -15.41 -11.63
N ASN A 105 3.67 -15.64 -12.61
CA ASN A 105 5.11 -15.74 -12.37
C ASN A 105 5.76 -14.44 -11.90
N TRP A 106 5.09 -13.28 -12.02
CA TRP A 106 5.60 -12.02 -11.50
C TRP A 106 5.53 -11.99 -9.97
N VAL A 107 4.37 -12.36 -9.42
CA VAL A 107 4.16 -12.38 -7.96
C VAL A 107 4.89 -13.54 -7.28
N GLU A 108 5.02 -14.71 -7.93
CA GLU A 108 5.77 -15.85 -7.39
C GLU A 108 7.29 -15.59 -7.27
N ARG A 109 7.80 -14.66 -8.06
CA ARG A 109 9.23 -14.32 -8.09
C ARG A 109 9.60 -13.24 -7.08
N ASP A 110 8.62 -12.62 -6.45
CA ASP A 110 8.82 -11.59 -5.43
C ASP A 110 9.74 -12.11 -4.29
N PRO A 111 10.94 -11.53 -4.11
CA PRO A 111 11.87 -11.94 -3.07
C PRO A 111 11.27 -11.83 -1.66
N THR A 112 10.49 -10.77 -1.39
CA THR A 112 9.93 -10.54 -0.06
C THR A 112 8.86 -11.57 0.27
N LEU A 113 8.05 -11.96 -0.72
CA LEU A 113 7.09 -13.05 -0.57
C LEU A 113 7.80 -14.35 -0.22
N LYS A 114 8.93 -14.66 -0.89
CA LYS A 114 9.72 -15.86 -0.58
C LYS A 114 10.27 -15.86 0.84
N ASP A 115 10.72 -14.70 1.33
CA ASP A 115 11.23 -14.61 2.70
C ASP A 115 10.10 -14.68 3.74
N MET A 116 8.93 -14.06 3.47
CA MET A 116 7.73 -14.24 4.29
C MET A 116 7.28 -15.70 4.33
N VAL A 117 7.28 -16.40 3.19
CA VAL A 117 6.98 -17.84 3.11
C VAL A 117 7.96 -18.66 3.95
N LYS A 118 9.26 -18.35 3.92
CA LYS A 118 10.26 -19.04 4.77
C LYS A 118 10.00 -18.84 6.26
N MET A 119 9.54 -17.66 6.67
CA MET A 119 9.19 -17.38 8.07
C MET A 119 7.89 -18.10 8.49
N LEU A 120 6.91 -18.21 7.59
CA LEU A 120 5.66 -18.94 7.82
C LEU A 120 5.84 -20.48 7.82
N ARG A 121 6.88 -20.97 7.13
CA ARG A 121 7.24 -22.39 7.02
C ARG A 121 7.65 -23.08 8.33
N GLU A 122 7.76 -22.36 9.44
CA GLU A 122 7.86 -22.98 10.77
C GLU A 122 6.51 -23.55 11.28
N GLY A 123 5.42 -23.49 10.49
CA GLY A 123 4.16 -24.14 10.87
C GLY A 123 3.08 -24.31 9.77
N GLU A 124 3.15 -23.61 8.63
CA GLU A 124 2.11 -23.70 7.58
C GLU A 124 2.69 -24.10 6.21
N GLU A 125 2.11 -25.14 5.57
CA GLU A 125 2.59 -25.68 4.29
C GLU A 125 2.07 -24.93 3.04
N THR A 126 1.04 -24.07 3.17
CA THR A 126 0.37 -23.47 1.99
C THR A 126 0.21 -21.95 2.09
N LEU A 127 0.72 -21.25 1.09
CA LEU A 127 0.53 -19.81 0.92
C LEU A 127 -0.93 -19.50 0.57
N SER A 128 -1.57 -18.58 1.28
CA SER A 128 -2.91 -18.10 0.91
C SER A 128 -2.86 -17.32 -0.41
N TYR A 129 -3.92 -17.41 -1.21
CA TYR A 129 -4.02 -16.59 -2.43
C TYR A 129 -3.96 -15.10 -2.14
N GLY A 130 -4.52 -14.65 -1.00
CA GLY A 130 -4.45 -13.27 -0.56
C GLY A 130 -3.01 -12.79 -0.33
N LEU A 131 -2.17 -13.63 0.30
CA LEU A 131 -0.76 -13.31 0.49
C LEU A 131 0.04 -13.41 -0.81
N LEU A 132 -0.31 -14.31 -1.74
CA LEU A 132 0.31 -14.32 -3.08
C LEU A 132 -0.06 -13.09 -3.92
N GLY A 133 -1.32 -12.66 -3.84
CA GLY A 133 -1.89 -11.58 -4.63
C GLY A 133 -1.69 -10.17 -4.05
N TYR A 134 -1.12 -10.05 -2.85
CA TYR A 134 -1.00 -8.75 -2.19
C TYR A 134 -0.23 -7.68 -2.99
N PRO A 135 0.80 -7.97 -3.83
CA PRO A 135 1.45 -6.94 -4.64
C PRO A 135 0.51 -6.33 -5.68
N VAL A 136 -0.47 -7.11 -6.16
CA VAL A 136 -1.53 -6.63 -7.07
C VAL A 136 -2.49 -5.72 -6.32
N LEU A 137 -2.84 -6.06 -5.08
CA LEU A 137 -3.64 -5.19 -4.21
C LEU A 137 -2.92 -3.87 -3.92
N GLN A 138 -1.62 -3.94 -3.59
CA GLN A 138 -0.78 -2.75 -3.41
C GLN A 138 -0.72 -1.89 -4.68
N THR A 139 -0.69 -2.52 -5.85
CA THR A 139 -0.74 -1.78 -7.12
C THR A 139 -2.05 -1.01 -7.25
N ALA A 140 -3.19 -1.63 -6.91
CA ALA A 140 -4.49 -0.96 -6.92
C ALA A 140 -4.51 0.24 -5.95
N ASP A 141 -3.96 0.08 -4.74
CA ASP A 141 -3.86 1.17 -3.75
C ASP A 141 -3.12 2.40 -4.29
N ILE A 142 -2.05 2.18 -5.05
CA ILE A 142 -1.18 3.23 -5.60
C ILE A 142 -1.85 3.91 -6.80
N ILE A 143 -2.28 3.13 -7.79
CA ILE A 143 -2.69 3.69 -9.09
C ILE A 143 -4.11 4.25 -9.08
N GLN A 144 -4.98 3.86 -8.14
CA GLN A 144 -6.33 4.44 -8.04
C GLN A 144 -6.30 5.97 -7.83
N PHE A 145 -5.27 6.48 -7.15
CA PHE A 145 -5.05 7.93 -6.97
C PHE A 145 -4.15 8.54 -8.03
N ASN A 146 -3.64 7.74 -8.98
CA ASN A 146 -2.58 8.16 -9.90
C ASN A 146 -1.39 8.76 -9.15
N ALA A 147 -0.97 8.09 -8.07
CA ALA A 147 0.15 8.52 -7.25
C ALA A 147 1.47 8.39 -8.03
N LEU A 148 2.15 9.53 -8.25
CA LEU A 148 3.45 9.54 -8.92
C LEU A 148 4.57 9.09 -7.99
N LEU A 149 4.44 9.36 -6.69
CA LEU A 149 5.47 9.07 -5.69
C LEU A 149 4.96 8.05 -4.68
N VAL A 150 5.80 7.08 -4.32
CA VAL A 150 5.53 6.12 -3.25
C VAL A 150 6.74 6.06 -2.32
N PRO A 151 6.62 6.43 -1.03
CA PRO A 151 7.69 6.27 -0.06
C PRO A 151 7.98 4.78 0.13
N VAL A 152 9.21 4.37 -0.14
CA VAL A 152 9.64 2.97 -0.01
C VAL A 152 11.04 2.87 0.56
N GLY A 153 11.21 1.92 1.49
CA GLY A 153 12.53 1.43 1.89
C GLY A 153 13.20 0.64 0.78
N LYS A 154 14.51 0.39 0.89
CA LYS A 154 15.27 -0.39 -0.10
C LYS A 154 14.73 -1.81 -0.29
N ASP A 155 14.18 -2.38 0.77
CA ASP A 155 13.55 -3.70 0.86
C ASP A 155 12.22 -3.76 0.12
N GLN A 156 11.50 -2.65 -0.03
CA GLN A 156 10.19 -2.60 -0.69
C GLN A 156 10.25 -2.23 -2.18
N LEU A 157 11.44 -1.96 -2.72
CA LEU A 157 11.61 -1.62 -4.14
C LEU A 157 11.09 -2.72 -5.06
N ALA A 158 11.22 -3.99 -4.68
CA ALA A 158 10.74 -5.11 -5.49
C ALA A 158 9.23 -5.06 -5.73
N HIS A 159 8.43 -4.72 -4.71
CA HIS A 159 6.97 -4.62 -4.88
C HIS A 159 6.56 -3.41 -5.72
N LEU A 160 7.30 -2.30 -5.58
CA LEU A 160 7.06 -1.12 -6.40
C LEU A 160 7.34 -1.40 -7.88
N GLU A 161 8.38 -2.19 -8.19
CA GLU A 161 8.63 -2.62 -9.58
C GLU A 161 7.50 -3.48 -10.15
N ILE A 162 6.91 -4.38 -9.35
CA ILE A 162 5.70 -5.12 -9.76
C ILE A 162 4.56 -4.13 -10.08
N SER A 163 4.36 -3.11 -9.25
CA SER A 163 3.33 -2.10 -9.47
C SER A 163 3.56 -1.32 -10.77
N ARG A 164 4.83 -0.98 -11.06
CA ARG A 164 5.24 -0.31 -12.31
C ARG A 164 5.00 -1.19 -13.52
N ASP A 165 5.38 -2.47 -13.45
CA ASP A 165 5.17 -3.43 -14.53
C ASP A 165 3.68 -3.66 -14.83
N ILE A 166 2.85 -3.80 -13.82
CA ILE A 166 1.40 -3.92 -13.97
C ILE A 166 0.81 -2.64 -14.60
N THR A 167 1.25 -1.46 -14.13
CA THR A 167 0.81 -0.16 -14.67
C THR A 167 1.16 -0.02 -16.16
N ARG A 168 2.42 -0.28 -16.54
CA ARG A 168 2.87 -0.27 -17.93
C ARG A 168 2.09 -1.24 -18.78
N ARG A 169 1.84 -2.44 -18.26
CA ARG A 169 1.12 -3.49 -18.95
C ARG A 169 -0.34 -3.10 -19.20
N PHE A 170 -1.02 -2.52 -18.21
CA PHE A 170 -2.38 -1.99 -18.37
C PHE A 170 -2.42 -0.97 -19.53
N ASN A 171 -1.59 0.07 -19.43
CA ASN A 171 -1.52 1.14 -20.42
C ASN A 171 -1.22 0.60 -21.83
N HIS A 172 -0.35 -0.40 -21.93
CA HIS A 172 -0.02 -1.06 -23.19
C HIS A 172 -1.19 -1.88 -23.77
N ILE A 173 -1.84 -2.73 -22.97
CA ILE A 173 -2.95 -3.59 -23.41
C ILE A 173 -4.13 -2.74 -23.92
N TYR A 174 -4.46 -1.68 -23.18
CA TYR A 174 -5.62 -0.84 -23.46
C TYR A 174 -5.29 0.39 -24.33
N LYS A 175 -4.02 0.55 -24.74
CA LYS A 175 -3.53 1.65 -25.59
C LYS A 175 -3.89 3.03 -25.04
N THR A 176 -3.58 3.25 -23.77
CA THR A 176 -3.91 4.46 -23.02
C THR A 176 -2.73 4.92 -22.17
N ASP A 177 -2.76 6.16 -21.71
CA ASP A 177 -1.88 6.77 -20.72
C ASP A 177 -2.63 7.08 -19.40
N PHE A 178 -3.75 6.39 -19.15
CA PHE A 178 -4.64 6.64 -18.03
C PHE A 178 -3.96 6.56 -16.65
N PHE A 179 -3.11 5.54 -16.43
CA PHE A 179 -2.39 5.38 -15.17
C PHE A 179 -0.98 5.94 -15.23
N VAL A 180 -0.60 6.69 -14.20
CA VAL A 180 0.77 7.20 -14.01
C VAL A 180 1.66 6.09 -13.46
N GLU A 181 2.81 5.85 -14.10
CA GLU A 181 3.80 4.89 -13.59
C GLU A 181 4.44 5.43 -12.29
N PRO A 182 4.25 4.74 -11.14
CA PRO A 182 4.71 5.25 -9.85
C PRO A 182 6.24 5.19 -9.74
N GLN A 183 6.83 6.19 -9.07
CA GLN A 183 8.26 6.32 -8.84
C GLN A 183 8.59 6.21 -7.34
N PRO A 184 9.73 5.60 -6.99
CA PRO A 184 10.15 5.51 -5.59
C PRO A 184 10.52 6.90 -5.05
N LYS A 185 10.02 7.23 -3.86
CA LYS A 185 10.55 8.31 -3.02
C LYS A 185 11.36 7.65 -1.90
N LEU A 186 12.68 7.62 -2.04
CA LEU A 186 13.54 7.06 -1.01
C LEU A 186 13.44 7.91 0.26
N THR A 187 13.26 7.24 1.40
CA THR A 187 13.13 7.81 2.75
C THR A 187 14.05 7.11 3.73
#